data_AF-A0A7C2UPB0-F1
#
_entry.id   AF-A0A7C2UPB0-F1
#
_cell.length_a   1.000
_cell.length_b   1.000
_cell.length_c   1.000
_cell.angle_alpha   90.00
_cell.angle_beta   90.00
_cell.angle_gamma   90.00
#
_symmetry.space_group_name_H-M   'P 1'
#
loop_
_entity.id
_entity.type
_entity.pdbx_description
1 polymer ?
#
loop_
_entity_poly.entity_id
_entity_poly.type
_entity_poly.pdbx_seq_one_letter_code
_entity_poly.pdbx_strand_id
1 'polypeptide(L)'
;MSVKELEKTATLEHAGDGHHHGDGILGEQFETMEQQNTSYLIGMWAFIVQEVLFFGAIFAAYAIYRFKYVTEFTLAHHELSVPFGTLNTFVLLFSSYTMARAVRAAMQNRHKKQAFYLLLTFILAGVFMVNKYFEYGSKFEHHLFPGGDYDAHKVVKHAKETGELRVVEENGREF
;
A
#
# COMPACT_ATOMS: atom_id res chain seq x y z
N MET A 1 6.41 -24.77 -62.34
CA MET A 1 6.83 -24.74 -60.93
C MET A 1 6.20 -25.93 -60.24
N SER A 2 6.98 -26.84 -59.65
CA SER A 2 6.49 -28.11 -59.09
C SER A 2 5.92 -27.91 -57.68
N VAL A 3 4.84 -28.62 -57.33
CA VAL A 3 4.16 -28.53 -56.02
C VAL A 3 5.12 -28.82 -54.85
N LYS A 4 6.17 -29.64 -55.07
CA LYS A 4 7.22 -29.91 -54.08
C LYS A 4 8.12 -28.70 -53.81
N GLU A 5 8.31 -27.82 -54.78
CA GLU A 5 9.07 -26.57 -54.59
C GLU A 5 8.24 -25.57 -53.80
N LEU A 6 6.91 -25.56 -53.98
CA LEU A 6 5.98 -24.72 -53.22
C LEU A 6 5.95 -25.07 -51.73
N GLU A 7 5.89 -26.37 -51.38
CA GLU A 7 5.96 -26.83 -49.98
C GLU A 7 7.33 -26.53 -49.35
N LYS A 8 8.41 -26.62 -50.14
CA LYS A 8 9.75 -26.25 -49.70
C LYS A 8 9.88 -24.74 -49.45
N THR A 9 9.27 -23.88 -50.28
CA THR A 9 9.21 -22.43 -50.02
C THR A 9 8.31 -22.09 -48.82
N ALA A 10 7.18 -22.78 -48.62
CA ALA A 10 6.29 -22.54 -47.47
C ALA A 10 6.91 -22.97 -46.14
N THR A 11 7.73 -24.04 -46.15
CA THR A 11 8.49 -24.47 -44.96
C THR A 11 9.72 -23.61 -44.70
N LEU A 12 10.32 -23.00 -45.73
CA LEU A 12 11.43 -22.06 -45.58
C LEU A 12 10.99 -20.67 -45.10
N GLU A 13 9.75 -20.25 -45.37
CA GLU A 13 9.18 -19.00 -44.82
C GLU A 13 8.98 -19.05 -43.29
N HIS A 14 8.84 -20.25 -42.71
CA HIS A 14 8.72 -20.42 -41.25
C HIS A 14 10.05 -20.62 -40.51
N ALA A 15 11.19 -20.58 -41.21
CA ALA A 15 12.51 -20.83 -40.62
C ALA A 15 13.38 -19.56 -40.45
N GLY A 16 12.81 -18.37 -40.62
CA GLY A 16 13.60 -17.15 -40.62
C GLY A 16 12.81 -15.90 -40.30
N ASP A 17 12.16 -15.85 -39.13
CA ASP A 17 11.81 -14.56 -38.54
C ASP A 17 12.68 -14.31 -37.31
N GLY A 18 13.90 -13.85 -37.62
CA GLY A 18 14.75 -13.18 -36.65
C GLY A 18 14.12 -11.86 -36.27
N HIS A 19 13.10 -11.90 -35.41
CA HIS A 19 12.52 -10.72 -34.78
C HIS A 19 13.44 -10.19 -33.69
N HIS A 20 14.49 -9.50 -34.12
CA HIS A 20 15.26 -8.57 -33.31
C HIS A 20 14.46 -7.28 -33.10
N HIS A 21 13.47 -7.23 -32.20
CA HIS A 21 12.91 -5.95 -31.72
C HIS A 21 12.50 -6.02 -30.25
N GLY A 22 13.42 -5.61 -29.38
CA GLY A 22 13.17 -5.29 -27.97
C GLY A 22 14.38 -5.64 -27.12
N ASP A 23 15.18 -4.64 -26.72
CA ASP A 23 16.30 -4.76 -25.79
C ASP A 23 15.83 -5.10 -24.36
N GLY A 24 15.14 -6.23 -24.20
CA GLY A 24 14.76 -6.81 -22.92
C GLY A 24 15.64 -8.02 -22.66
N ILE A 25 16.25 -8.09 -21.48
CA ILE A 25 16.95 -9.30 -21.04
C ILE A 25 15.87 -10.37 -20.79
N LEU A 26 15.80 -11.37 -21.67
CA LEU A 26 14.92 -12.53 -21.51
C LEU A 26 15.47 -13.37 -20.36
N GLY A 27 14.63 -13.61 -19.34
CA GLY A 27 15.00 -14.51 -18.23
C GLY A 27 15.11 -15.94 -18.73
N GLU A 28 16.07 -16.72 -18.20
CA GLU A 28 16.31 -18.12 -18.63
C GLU A 28 15.06 -19.01 -18.48
N GLN A 29 14.16 -18.68 -17.55
CA GLN A 29 12.92 -19.41 -17.32
C GLN A 29 11.78 -19.12 -18.32
N PHE A 30 11.97 -18.18 -19.25
CA PHE A 30 10.93 -17.76 -20.20
C PHE A 30 11.34 -18.09 -21.64
N GLU A 31 10.37 -18.59 -22.41
CA GLU A 31 10.59 -18.91 -23.82
C GLU A 31 10.51 -17.66 -24.71
N THR A 32 9.68 -16.69 -24.33
CA THR A 32 9.47 -15.44 -25.08
C THR A 32 9.33 -14.21 -24.18
N MET A 33 9.66 -13.04 -24.72
CA MET A 33 9.49 -11.76 -24.02
C MET A 33 8.01 -11.46 -23.71
N GLU A 34 7.10 -11.90 -24.57
CA GLU A 34 5.65 -11.78 -24.37
C GLU A 34 5.19 -12.59 -23.16
N GLN A 35 5.67 -13.83 -23.05
CA GLN A 35 5.38 -14.69 -21.89
C GLN A 35 5.90 -14.03 -20.60
N GLN A 36 7.14 -13.54 -20.60
CA GLN A 36 7.74 -12.85 -19.45
C GLN A 36 6.92 -11.64 -19.00
N ASN A 37 6.54 -10.76 -19.93
CA ASN A 37 5.72 -9.59 -19.62
C ASN A 37 4.33 -9.97 -19.08
N THR A 38 3.70 -10.98 -19.67
CA THR A 38 2.40 -11.48 -19.24
C THR A 38 2.48 -12.06 -17.82
N SER A 39 3.52 -12.82 -17.51
CA SER A 39 3.75 -13.34 -16.15
C SER A 39 3.92 -12.22 -15.13
N TYR A 40 4.65 -11.14 -15.43
CA TYR A 40 4.78 -9.99 -14.54
C TYR A 40 3.45 -9.27 -14.31
N LEU A 41 2.66 -9.05 -15.36
CA LEU A 41 1.35 -8.43 -15.24
C LEU A 41 0.42 -9.25 -14.35
N ILE A 42 0.33 -10.57 -14.59
CA ILE A 42 -0.50 -11.47 -13.78
C ILE A 42 -0.01 -11.50 -12.33
N GLY A 43 1.31 -11.58 -12.10
CA GLY A 43 1.88 -11.58 -10.76
C GLY A 43 1.55 -10.30 -9.98
N MET A 44 1.69 -9.13 -10.62
CA MET A 44 1.33 -7.85 -9.99
C MET A 44 -0.16 -7.74 -9.69
N TRP A 45 -1.04 -8.19 -10.59
CA TRP A 45 -2.48 -8.20 -10.34
C TRP A 45 -2.88 -9.14 -9.19
N ALA A 46 -2.31 -10.35 -9.17
CA ALA A 46 -2.55 -11.31 -8.09
C ALA A 46 -2.11 -10.75 -6.73
N PHE A 47 -0.93 -10.11 -6.69
CA PHE A 47 -0.44 -9.41 -5.50
C PHE A 47 -1.40 -8.31 -5.03
N ILE A 48 -1.87 -7.44 -5.93
CA ILE A 48 -2.82 -6.37 -5.58
C ILE A 48 -4.14 -6.94 -5.04
N VAL A 49 -4.68 -8.00 -5.66
CA VAL A 49 -5.92 -8.64 -5.17
C VAL A 49 -5.73 -9.20 -3.76
N GLN A 50 -4.59 -9.84 -3.48
CA GLN A 50 -4.30 -10.35 -2.14
C GLN A 50 -4.24 -9.22 -1.09
N GLU A 51 -3.61 -8.09 -1.41
CA GLU A 51 -3.58 -6.93 -0.50
C GLU A 51 -5.00 -6.37 -0.25
N VAL A 52 -5.84 -6.29 -1.29
CA VAL A 52 -7.24 -5.87 -1.14
C VAL A 52 -8.01 -6.82 -0.23
N LEU A 53 -7.81 -8.14 -0.33
CA LEU A 53 -8.43 -9.12 0.55
C LEU A 53 -7.93 -8.99 1.99
N PHE A 54 -6.62 -8.78 2.19
CA PHE A 54 -6.02 -8.58 3.51
C PHE A 54 -6.60 -7.35 4.21
N PHE A 55 -6.60 -6.19 3.57
CA PHE A 55 -7.20 -4.98 4.12
C PHE A 55 -8.73 -5.09 4.23
N GLY A 56 -9.38 -5.82 3.33
CA GLY A 56 -10.82 -6.11 3.39
C GLY A 56 -11.22 -6.84 4.67
N ALA A 57 -10.44 -7.82 5.11
CA ALA A 57 -10.67 -8.53 6.37
C ALA A 57 -10.54 -7.58 7.58
N ILE A 58 -9.53 -6.69 7.58
CA ILE A 58 -9.33 -5.69 8.63
C ILE A 58 -10.50 -4.69 8.66
N PHE A 59 -10.98 -4.23 7.52
CA PHE A 59 -12.14 -3.35 7.45
C PHE A 59 -13.44 -4.04 7.90
N ALA A 60 -13.63 -5.31 7.56
CA ALA A 60 -14.76 -6.09 8.06
C ALA A 60 -14.73 -6.23 9.59
N ALA A 61 -13.55 -6.51 10.16
CA ALA A 61 -13.37 -6.51 11.61
C ALA A 61 -13.71 -5.12 12.20
N TYR A 62 -13.15 -4.04 11.66
CA TYR A 62 -13.47 -2.67 12.08
C TYR A 62 -14.99 -2.40 12.06
N ALA A 63 -15.69 -2.78 10.98
CA ALA A 63 -17.12 -2.58 10.86
C ALA A 63 -17.89 -3.34 11.96
N ILE A 64 -17.58 -4.62 12.19
CA ILE A 64 -18.21 -5.43 13.24
C ILE A 64 -17.99 -4.80 14.63
N TYR A 65 -16.76 -4.38 14.94
CA TYR A 65 -16.44 -3.75 16.22
C TYR A 65 -17.11 -2.38 16.37
N ARG A 66 -17.18 -1.58 15.31
CA ARG A 66 -17.88 -0.29 15.30
C ARG A 66 -19.37 -0.45 15.60
N PHE A 67 -20.02 -1.49 15.09
CA PHE A 67 -21.43 -1.78 15.39
C PHE A 67 -21.65 -2.31 16.81
N LYS A 68 -20.69 -3.06 17.37
CA LYS A 68 -20.79 -3.60 18.73
C LYS A 68 -20.51 -2.56 19.83
N TYR A 69 -19.59 -1.63 19.59
CA TYR A 69 -19.09 -0.67 20.60
C TYR A 69 -19.28 0.79 20.14
N VAL A 70 -20.53 1.17 19.84
CA VAL A 70 -20.85 2.47 19.22
C VAL A 70 -20.44 3.65 20.11
N THR A 71 -20.62 3.56 21.42
CA THR A 71 -20.36 4.64 22.38
C THR A 71 -18.86 4.91 22.51
N GLU A 72 -18.09 3.83 22.62
CA GLU A 72 -16.65 3.80 22.78
C GLU A 72 -15.95 4.37 21.54
N PHE A 73 -16.42 3.95 20.36
CA PHE A 73 -15.93 4.45 19.08
C PHE A 73 -16.34 5.90 18.77
N THR A 74 -17.37 6.42 19.43
CA THR A 74 -17.77 7.84 19.31
C THR A 74 -16.85 8.72 20.15
N LEU A 75 -16.54 8.32 21.39
CA LEU A 75 -15.56 9.02 22.23
C LEU A 75 -14.17 9.04 21.59
N ALA A 76 -13.69 7.89 21.10
CA ALA A 76 -12.40 7.79 20.43
C ALA A 76 -12.29 8.65 19.15
N HIS A 77 -13.42 9.00 18.53
CA HIS A 77 -13.44 9.87 17.34
C HIS A 77 -13.10 11.33 17.67
N HIS A 78 -13.41 11.79 18.88
CA HIS A 78 -13.11 13.16 19.32
C HIS A 78 -11.62 13.38 19.62
N GLU A 79 -10.89 12.32 19.93
CA GLU A 79 -9.45 12.34 20.18
C GLU A 79 -8.62 12.32 18.88
N LEU A 80 -9.27 12.13 17.73
CA LEU A 80 -8.58 12.09 16.44
C LEU A 80 -8.29 13.51 15.95
N SER A 81 -7.01 13.85 15.86
CA SER A 81 -6.57 15.16 15.38
C SER A 81 -6.74 15.29 13.85
N VAL A 82 -7.86 15.88 13.45
CA VAL A 82 -8.23 16.11 12.03
C VAL A 82 -7.11 16.77 11.22
N PRO A 83 -6.41 17.82 11.71
CA PRO A 83 -5.36 18.48 10.92
C PRO A 83 -4.18 17.57 10.56
N PHE A 84 -3.76 16.69 11.47
CA PHE A 84 -2.68 15.73 11.21
C PHE A 84 -3.12 14.66 10.21
N GLY A 85 -4.38 14.23 10.28
CA GLY A 85 -4.99 13.33 9.30
C GLY A 85 -5.05 13.94 7.90
N THR A 86 -5.44 15.21 7.79
CA THR A 86 -5.51 15.93 6.51
C THR A 86 -4.13 16.13 5.88
N LEU A 87 -3.14 16.54 6.67
CA LEU A 87 -1.77 16.73 6.19
C LEU A 87 -1.18 15.41 5.66
N ASN A 88 -1.37 14.30 6.37
CA ASN A 88 -0.91 12.99 5.92
C ASN A 88 -1.58 12.55 4.61
N THR A 89 -2.89 12.77 4.48
CA THR A 89 -3.61 12.49 3.23
C THR A 89 -3.03 13.31 2.08
N PHE A 90 -2.75 14.60 2.30
CA PHE A 90 -2.12 15.44 1.29
C PHE A 90 -0.73 14.93 0.87
N VAL A 91 0.11 14.55 1.84
CA VAL A 91 1.44 13.96 1.59
C VAL A 91 1.34 12.68 0.76
N LEU A 92 0.40 11.79 1.08
CA LEU A 92 0.20 10.53 0.34
C LEU A 92 -0.30 10.77 -1.08
N LEU A 93 -1.26 11.68 -1.27
CA LEU A 93 -1.76 12.05 -2.60
C LEU A 93 -0.66 12.68 -3.44
N PHE A 94 0.15 13.57 -2.85
CA PHE A 94 1.28 14.18 -3.54
C PHE A 94 2.36 13.14 -3.89
N SER A 95 2.61 12.17 -3.02
CA SER A 95 3.52 11.05 -3.29
C SER A 95 3.04 10.16 -4.45
N SER A 96 1.73 9.90 -4.54
CA SER A 96 1.14 9.21 -5.69
C SER A 96 1.33 9.99 -6.99
N TYR A 97 1.16 11.32 -6.95
CA TYR A 97 1.43 12.19 -8.09
C TYR A 97 2.89 12.14 -8.53
N THR A 98 3.86 12.18 -7.60
CA THR A 98 5.29 12.10 -7.97
C THR A 98 5.62 10.75 -8.60
N MET A 99 5.03 9.66 -8.11
CA MET A 99 5.18 8.34 -8.74
C MET A 99 4.61 8.30 -10.17
N ALA A 100 3.40 8.84 -10.40
CA ALA A 100 2.82 8.93 -11.74
C ALA A 100 3.70 9.75 -12.71
N ARG A 101 4.32 10.82 -12.21
CA ARG A 101 5.30 11.62 -12.97
C ARG A 101 6.59 10.85 -13.27
N ALA A 102 7.04 9.99 -12.37
CA ALA A 102 8.18 9.10 -12.60
C ALA A 102 7.90 8.12 -13.74
N VAL A 103 6.72 7.49 -13.76
CA VAL A 103 6.29 6.59 -14.85
C VAL A 103 6.24 7.33 -16.17
N ARG A 104 5.66 8.54 -16.21
CA ARG A 104 5.64 9.36 -17.43
C ARG A 104 7.05 9.74 -17.90
N ALA A 105 7.98 10.03 -16.99
CA ALA A 105 9.36 10.31 -17.33
C ALA A 105 10.08 9.07 -17.89
N ALA A 106 9.77 7.88 -17.37
CA ALA A 106 10.27 6.60 -17.88
C ALA A 106 9.80 6.35 -19.32
N MET A 107 8.50 6.55 -19.59
CA MET A 107 7.95 6.44 -20.96
C MET A 107 8.57 7.43 -21.96
N GLN A 108 9.13 8.55 -21.48
CA GLN A 108 9.83 9.56 -22.30
C GLN A 108 11.35 9.33 -22.37
N ASN A 109 11.87 8.21 -21.85
CA ASN A 109 13.32 7.94 -21.70
C ASN A 109 14.09 9.06 -20.98
N ARG A 110 13.44 9.77 -20.05
CA ARG A 110 14.06 10.86 -19.26
C ARG A 110 14.56 10.33 -17.92
N HIS A 111 15.60 9.49 -17.95
CA HIS A 111 16.12 8.78 -16.78
C HIS A 111 16.46 9.69 -15.58
N LYS A 112 17.08 10.86 -15.82
CA LYS A 112 17.39 11.83 -14.74
C LYS A 112 16.12 12.33 -14.03
N LYS A 113 15.05 12.60 -14.77
CA LYS A 113 13.78 13.06 -14.20
C LYS A 113 13.03 11.91 -13.51
N GLN A 114 13.09 10.70 -14.07
CA GLN A 114 12.55 9.50 -13.44
C GLN A 114 13.17 9.26 -12.07
N ALA A 115 14.51 9.26 -11.99
CA ALA A 115 15.24 9.07 -10.74
C ALA A 115 14.92 10.17 -9.71
N PHE A 116 14.84 11.44 -10.15
CA PHE A 116 14.45 12.55 -9.30
C PHE A 116 13.05 12.37 -8.70
N TYR A 117 12.06 12.01 -9.52
CA TYR A 117 10.69 11.80 -9.04
C TYR A 117 10.57 10.59 -8.11
N LEU A 118 11.33 9.50 -8.37
CA LEU A 118 11.38 8.35 -7.45
C LEU A 118 11.99 8.72 -6.10
N LEU A 119 13.10 9.46 -6.10
CA LEU A 119 13.72 9.94 -4.86
C LEU A 119 12.75 10.82 -4.06
N LEU A 120 12.01 11.70 -4.74
CA LEU A 120 11.01 12.54 -4.11
C LEU A 120 9.88 11.72 -3.47
N THR A 121 9.39 10.67 -4.15
CA THR A 121 8.41 9.72 -3.60
C THR A 121 8.94 9.05 -2.33
N PHE A 122 10.21 8.61 -2.31
CA PHE A 122 10.84 8.02 -1.11
C PHE A 122 10.94 9.01 0.05
N ILE A 123 11.32 10.26 -0.21
CA ILE A 123 11.40 11.31 0.82
C ILE A 123 10.01 11.57 1.41
N LEU A 124 8.97 11.69 0.58
CA LEU A 124 7.59 11.88 1.02
C LEU A 124 7.09 10.70 1.86
N ALA A 125 7.44 9.47 1.48
CA ALA A 125 7.15 8.28 2.28
C ALA A 125 7.86 8.31 3.64
N GLY A 126 9.11 8.77 3.69
CA GLY A 126 9.85 8.98 4.94
C GLY A 126 9.19 10.01 5.85
N VAL A 127 8.75 11.15 5.31
CA VAL A 127 8.01 12.18 6.07
C VAL A 127 6.73 11.61 6.66
N PHE A 128 5.98 10.82 5.89
CA PHE A 128 4.78 10.13 6.38
C PHE A 128 5.11 9.17 7.53
N MET A 129 6.16 8.36 7.39
CA MET A 129 6.58 7.40 8.41
C MET A 129 7.01 8.08 9.72
N VAL A 130 7.77 9.18 9.62
CA VAL A 130 8.20 9.98 10.78
C VAL A 130 7.00 10.60 11.50
N ASN A 131 6.03 11.16 10.76
CA ASN A 131 4.82 11.71 11.36
C ASN A 131 4.05 10.64 12.14
N LYS A 132 3.89 9.44 11.54
CA LYS A 132 3.27 8.32 12.23
C LYS A 132 4.06 7.87 13.46
N TYR A 133 5.38 7.82 13.39
CA TYR A 133 6.20 7.48 14.55
C TYR A 133 5.95 8.42 15.74
N PHE A 134 5.92 9.74 15.52
CA PHE A 134 5.64 10.71 16.59
C PHE A 134 4.19 10.61 17.11
N GLU A 135 3.20 10.44 16.22
CA GLU A 135 1.80 10.29 16.61
C GLU A 135 1.56 9.03 17.45
N TYR A 136 2.19 7.91 17.07
CA TYR A 136 2.08 6.66 17.84
C TYR A 136 2.92 6.70 19.12
N GLY A 137 4.10 7.34 19.11
CA GLY A 137 4.95 7.51 20.30
C GLY A 137 4.23 8.21 21.45
N SER A 138 3.50 9.30 21.16
CA SER A 138 2.67 9.99 22.16
C SER A 138 1.50 9.12 22.66
N LYS A 139 0.96 8.22 21.83
CA LYS A 139 -0.11 7.28 22.22
C LYS A 139 0.40 6.11 23.07
N PHE A 140 1.69 5.77 23.00
CA PHE A 140 2.33 4.78 23.87
C PHE A 140 2.45 5.30 25.32
N GLU A 141 2.69 6.59 25.53
CA GLU A 141 2.73 7.18 26.88
C GLU A 141 1.35 7.15 27.57
N HIS A 142 0.26 7.23 26.80
CA HIS A 142 -1.11 7.18 27.32
C HIS A 142 -1.67 5.74 27.49
N HIS A 143 -0.87 4.69 27.30
CA HIS A 143 -1.25 3.28 27.50
C HIS A 143 -2.50 2.82 26.70
N LEU A 144 -2.82 3.49 25.58
CA LEU A 144 -3.95 3.17 24.71
C LEU A 144 -3.61 2.06 23.68
N PHE A 145 -2.84 1.06 24.09
CA PHE A 145 -2.52 -0.10 23.25
C PHE A 145 -3.36 -1.31 23.65
N PRO A 146 -3.74 -2.19 22.71
CA PRO A 146 -4.41 -3.44 23.03
C PRO A 146 -3.43 -4.38 23.74
N GLY A 147 -3.34 -4.27 25.06
CA GLY A 147 -2.57 -5.11 25.99
C GLY A 147 -3.47 -5.69 27.08
N GLY A 148 -2.90 -6.53 27.97
CA GLY A 148 -3.65 -7.32 28.95
C GLY A 148 -4.60 -6.54 29.87
N ASP A 149 -4.31 -5.27 30.15
CA ASP A 149 -5.12 -4.41 31.03
C ASP A 149 -6.03 -3.42 30.27
N TYR A 150 -6.06 -3.49 28.94
CA TYR A 150 -6.89 -2.60 28.12
C TYR A 150 -8.35 -3.08 28.10
N ASP A 151 -9.19 -2.44 28.92
CA ASP A 151 -10.63 -2.61 28.92
C ASP A 151 -11.32 -1.34 28.37
N ALA A 152 -11.81 -1.44 27.13
CA ALA A 152 -12.48 -0.34 26.43
C ALA A 152 -13.70 0.20 27.20
N HIS A 153 -14.40 -0.66 27.96
CA HIS A 153 -15.57 -0.26 28.73
C HIS A 153 -15.19 0.55 29.97
N LYS A 154 -14.06 0.21 30.62
CA LYS A 154 -13.55 0.97 31.78
C LYS A 154 -13.02 2.35 31.37
N VAL A 155 -12.27 2.41 30.27
CA VAL A 155 -11.75 3.66 29.70
C VAL A 155 -12.87 4.63 29.35
N VAL A 156 -13.95 4.13 28.74
CA VAL A 156 -15.07 4.97 28.30
C VAL A 156 -15.95 5.38 29.47
N LYS A 157 -16.08 4.56 30.51
CA LYS A 157 -16.74 4.96 31.76
C LYS A 157 -15.97 6.08 32.46
N HIS A 158 -14.66 5.94 32.60
CA HIS A 158 -13.81 6.99 33.18
C HIS A 158 -13.89 8.29 32.37
N ALA A 159 -13.76 8.21 31.05
CA ALA A 159 -13.86 9.39 30.18
C ALA A 159 -15.23 10.09 30.26
N LYS A 160 -16.31 9.36 30.57
CA LYS A 160 -17.63 9.95 30.80
C LYS A 160 -17.74 10.66 32.16
N GLU A 161 -16.92 10.28 33.13
CA GLU A 161 -16.89 10.81 34.51
C GLU A 161 -15.88 11.97 34.68
N THR A 162 -14.71 11.89 34.04
CA THR A 162 -13.61 12.87 34.17
C THR A 162 -13.34 13.68 32.90
N GLY A 163 -13.89 13.29 31.76
CA GLY A 163 -13.62 13.91 30.46
C GLY A 163 -12.31 13.44 29.79
N GLU A 164 -11.52 12.58 30.44
CA GLU A 164 -10.23 12.10 29.91
C GLU A 164 -10.28 10.61 29.53
N LEU A 165 -9.82 10.28 28.32
CA LEU A 165 -9.68 8.91 27.83
C LEU A 165 -8.35 8.29 28.31
N ARG A 166 -8.35 7.72 29.52
CA ARG A 166 -7.23 6.98 30.11
C ARG A 166 -7.65 5.60 30.61
N VAL A 167 -6.69 4.65 30.62
CA VAL A 167 -6.86 3.34 31.26
C VAL A 167 -6.77 3.54 32.78
N VAL A 168 -7.81 3.14 33.51
CA VAL A 168 -7.86 3.27 34.97
C VAL A 168 -7.95 1.88 35.59
N GLU A 169 -6.99 1.56 36.46
CA GLU A 169 -7.01 0.35 37.27
C GLU A 169 -7.98 0.49 38.45
N GLU A 170 -8.57 -0.63 38.89
CA GLU A 170 -9.61 -0.70 39.94
C GLU A 170 -9.16 -0.20 41.34
N ASN A 171 -7.87 0.12 41.53
CA ASN A 171 -7.27 0.49 42.82
C ASN A 171 -6.85 1.96 42.96
N GLY A 172 -7.32 2.88 42.11
CA GLY A 172 -7.23 4.32 42.38
C GLY A 172 -5.81 4.90 42.47
N ARG A 173 -4.80 4.23 41.92
CA ARG A 173 -3.48 4.83 41.70
C ARG A 173 -3.38 5.27 40.25
N GLU A 174 -3.37 6.58 40.06
CA GLU A 174 -3.08 7.25 38.80
C GLU A 174 -1.63 6.96 38.37
N PHE A 175 -1.40 6.84 37.07
CA PHE A 175 -0.08 6.96 36.46
C PHE A 175 0.11 8.38 35.93
#